data_AF-A0P2R2-F1
#
_entry.id   AF-A0P2R2-F1
#
_cell.length_a   1.000
_cell.length_b   1.000
_cell.length_c   1.000
_cell.angle_alpha   90.00
_cell.angle_beta   90.00
_cell.angle_gamma   90.00
#
_symmetry.space_group_name_H-M   'P 1'
#
loop_
_entity.id
_entity.type
_entity.pdbx_description
1 polymer ?
#
loop_
_entity_poly.entity_id
_entity_poly.type
_entity_poly.pdbx_seq_one_letter_code
_entity_poly.pdbx_strand_id
1 'polypeptide(L)'
;MYKYRVYINPRKAHASTIMKHVVETIVDKPEEYPGNCGAKIAGPAAVRADGILIFVSRKETMNKIIENLENYQADNRDKFNSRNPRMTRPVEGAVGISTACEPSKRMMNALKSKLLSALKEEEIAEYVKPKQKLSFSRTRLLAIDLSMRLAEWPTKTQDDKILENKILEVFAEIGIDSQDPSEETE
;
A
#
# COMPACT_ATOMS: atom_id res chain seq x y z
N MET A 1 7.47 0.66 -15.03
CA MET A 1 7.36 0.91 -13.56
C MET A 1 5.89 0.72 -13.22
N TYR A 2 5.56 -0.04 -12.17
CA TYR A 2 4.17 -0.23 -11.75
C TYR A 2 3.68 0.99 -10.95
N LYS A 3 2.37 1.27 -11.03
CA LYS A 3 1.70 2.41 -10.38
C LYS A 3 0.69 1.95 -9.33
N TYR A 4 0.10 0.78 -9.49
CA TYR A 4 -0.94 0.26 -8.61
C TYR A 4 -0.52 -1.07 -8.00
N ARG A 5 -1.12 -1.38 -6.86
CA ARG A 5 -1.02 -2.67 -6.18
C ARG A 5 -2.40 -3.18 -5.87
N VAL A 6 -2.62 -4.47 -6.13
CA VAL A 6 -3.75 -5.22 -5.60
C VAL A 6 -3.22 -6.09 -4.47
N TYR A 7 -3.79 -5.93 -3.28
CA TYR A 7 -3.48 -6.69 -2.09
C TYR A 7 -4.55 -7.76 -1.91
N ILE A 8 -4.12 -8.95 -1.54
CA ILE A 8 -5.00 -10.06 -1.20
C ILE A 8 -4.55 -10.60 0.16
N ASN A 9 -5.51 -10.76 1.07
CA ASN A 9 -5.31 -11.39 2.36
C ASN A 9 -5.85 -12.83 2.37
N PRO A 10 -5.06 -13.81 1.87
CA PRO A 10 -5.46 -15.20 1.91
C PRO A 10 -5.41 -15.75 3.34
N ARG A 11 -6.27 -16.70 3.66
CA ARG A 11 -6.01 -17.62 4.78
C ARG A 11 -4.76 -18.43 4.48
N LYS A 12 -3.94 -18.66 5.50
CA LYS A 12 -2.62 -19.31 5.37
C LYS A 12 -2.65 -20.61 4.56
N ALA A 13 -3.64 -21.47 4.81
CA ALA A 13 -3.78 -22.76 4.13
C ALA A 13 -4.13 -22.66 2.64
N HIS A 14 -4.62 -21.50 2.18
CA HIS A 14 -5.11 -21.30 0.82
C HIS A 14 -4.26 -20.32 0.00
N ALA A 15 -3.21 -19.72 0.60
CA ALA A 15 -2.38 -18.74 -0.08
C ALA A 15 -1.74 -19.29 -1.37
N SER A 16 -1.24 -20.52 -1.36
CA SER A 16 -0.69 -21.16 -2.57
C SER A 16 -1.77 -21.45 -3.62
N THR A 17 -2.97 -21.90 -3.20
CA THR A 17 -4.10 -22.14 -4.10
C THR A 17 -4.57 -20.86 -4.78
N ILE A 18 -4.69 -19.77 -4.02
CA ILE A 18 -5.08 -18.46 -4.57
C ILE A 18 -3.98 -17.94 -5.50
N MET A 19 -2.71 -18.08 -5.12
CA MET A 19 -1.60 -17.67 -6.00
C MET A 19 -1.56 -18.51 -7.28
N LYS A 20 -1.86 -19.81 -7.23
CA LYS A 20 -1.98 -20.65 -8.43
C LYS A 20 -3.04 -20.08 -9.38
N HIS A 21 -4.23 -19.74 -8.87
CA HIS A 21 -5.28 -19.08 -9.66
C HIS A 21 -4.79 -17.76 -10.28
N VAL A 22 -4.13 -16.91 -9.49
CA VAL A 22 -3.55 -15.65 -9.98
C VAL A 22 -2.55 -15.89 -11.10
N VAL A 23 -1.70 -16.90 -10.98
CA VAL A 23 -0.72 -17.23 -12.04
C VAL A 23 -1.44 -17.67 -13.30
N GLU A 24 -2.29 -18.70 -13.21
CA GLU A 24 -2.94 -19.33 -14.36
C GLU A 24 -3.93 -18.39 -15.08
N THR A 25 -4.57 -17.46 -14.36
CA THR A 25 -5.63 -16.63 -14.93
C THR A 25 -5.25 -15.17 -15.16
N ILE A 26 -4.13 -14.69 -14.61
CA ILE A 26 -3.69 -13.29 -14.73
C ILE A 26 -2.24 -13.20 -15.21
N VAL A 27 -1.31 -13.88 -14.55
CA VAL A 27 0.14 -13.75 -14.86
C VAL A 27 0.49 -14.39 -16.20
N ASP A 28 0.00 -15.60 -16.45
CA ASP A 28 0.25 -16.35 -17.68
C ASP A 28 -0.59 -15.84 -18.87
N LYS A 29 -1.36 -14.77 -18.66
CA LYS A 29 -2.24 -14.14 -19.64
C LYS A 29 -1.88 -12.68 -19.95
N PRO A 30 -0.64 -12.38 -20.36
CA PRO A 30 -0.16 -11.00 -20.51
C PRO A 30 -0.95 -10.18 -21.54
N GLU A 31 -1.51 -10.81 -22.57
CA GLU A 31 -2.32 -10.14 -23.60
C GLU A 31 -3.71 -9.73 -23.08
N GLU A 32 -4.30 -10.50 -22.16
CA GLU A 32 -5.58 -10.17 -21.51
C GLU A 32 -5.39 -9.10 -20.41
N TYR A 33 -4.21 -9.09 -19.76
CA TYR A 33 -3.85 -8.20 -18.66
C TYR A 33 -2.62 -7.33 -18.96
N PRO A 34 -2.67 -6.46 -19.99
CA PRO A 34 -1.53 -5.65 -20.39
C PRO A 34 -1.12 -4.71 -19.25
N GLY A 35 0.16 -4.72 -18.88
CA GLY A 35 0.67 -3.90 -17.78
C GLY A 35 0.60 -4.53 -16.39
N ASN A 36 0.18 -5.80 -16.27
CA ASN A 36 0.55 -6.65 -15.14
C ASN A 36 2.08 -6.74 -15.08
N CYS A 37 2.65 -6.43 -13.91
CA CYS A 37 4.09 -6.41 -13.67
C CYS A 37 4.56 -7.60 -12.83
N GLY A 38 3.67 -8.55 -12.54
CA GLY A 38 3.92 -9.76 -11.77
C GLY A 38 3.22 -9.77 -10.41
N ALA A 39 3.29 -10.92 -9.76
CA ALA A 39 2.70 -11.17 -8.46
C ALA A 39 3.76 -11.68 -7.46
N LYS A 40 3.49 -11.49 -6.17
CA LYS A 40 4.30 -12.02 -5.06
C LYS A 40 3.41 -12.65 -4.02
N ILE A 41 3.89 -13.73 -3.42
CA ILE A 41 3.29 -14.40 -2.26
C ILE A 41 4.25 -14.29 -1.08
N ALA A 42 3.71 -14.08 0.12
CA ALA A 42 4.49 -14.11 1.35
C ALA A 42 5.02 -15.53 1.63
N GLY A 43 6.18 -15.62 2.29
CA GLY A 43 6.71 -16.91 2.72
C GLY A 43 5.78 -17.65 3.69
N PRO A 44 5.85 -18.98 3.78
CA PRO A 44 4.87 -19.81 4.50
C PRO A 44 4.81 -19.56 6.01
N ALA A 45 5.84 -18.94 6.61
CA ALA A 45 5.86 -18.58 8.02
C ALA A 45 5.27 -17.19 8.31
N ALA A 46 5.06 -16.35 7.29
CA ALA A 46 4.62 -14.97 7.47
C ALA A 46 3.10 -14.90 7.67
N VAL A 47 2.65 -14.26 8.75
CA VAL A 47 1.24 -13.92 8.98
C VAL A 47 1.08 -12.43 8.69
N ARG A 48 0.62 -12.09 7.49
CA ARG A 48 0.51 -10.71 7.02
C ARG A 48 -0.80 -10.50 6.26
N ALA A 49 -1.35 -9.29 6.37
CA ALA A 49 -2.55 -8.90 5.62
C ALA A 49 -2.29 -8.70 4.13
N ASP A 50 -1.03 -8.55 3.70
CA ASP A 50 -0.58 -8.49 2.32
C ASP A 50 0.06 -9.83 1.89
N GLY A 51 -0.67 -10.93 2.12
CA GLY A 51 -0.18 -12.28 1.85
C GLY A 51 0.09 -12.56 0.38
N ILE A 52 -0.65 -11.91 -0.53
CA ILE A 52 -0.35 -11.85 -1.96
C ILE A 52 -0.44 -10.39 -2.42
N LEU A 53 0.47 -9.98 -3.31
CA LEU A 53 0.44 -8.69 -4.01
C LEU A 53 0.52 -8.91 -5.52
N ILE A 54 -0.24 -8.12 -6.27
CA ILE A 54 -0.13 -8.00 -7.73
C ILE A 54 0.26 -6.57 -8.06
N PHE A 55 1.30 -6.40 -8.88
CA PHE A 55 1.80 -5.09 -9.29
C PHE A 55 1.26 -4.74 -10.67
N VAL A 56 0.66 -3.57 -10.83
CA VAL A 56 -0.01 -3.18 -12.07
C VAL A 56 0.41 -1.78 -12.49
N SER A 57 0.59 -1.54 -13.78
CA SER A 57 0.96 -0.22 -14.32
C SER A 57 -0.23 0.61 -14.82
N ARG A 58 -1.37 -0.03 -15.10
CA ARG A 58 -2.58 0.57 -15.68
C ARG A 58 -3.79 0.38 -14.76
N LYS A 59 -4.66 1.39 -14.67
CA LYS A 59 -5.83 1.35 -13.78
C LYS A 59 -6.88 0.37 -14.33
N GLU A 60 -7.03 0.31 -15.63
CA GLU A 60 -7.96 -0.57 -16.35
C GLU A 60 -7.61 -2.04 -16.09
N THR A 61 -6.31 -2.37 -16.15
CA THR A 61 -5.82 -3.73 -15.84
C THR A 61 -6.01 -4.09 -14.38
N MET A 62 -5.83 -3.12 -13.46
CA MET A 62 -6.13 -3.33 -12.04
C MET A 62 -7.61 -3.66 -11.84
N ASN A 63 -8.51 -2.93 -12.49
CA ASN A 63 -9.95 -3.19 -12.40
C ASN A 63 -10.34 -4.57 -12.96
N LYS A 64 -9.76 -4.98 -14.09
CA LYS A 64 -9.95 -6.34 -14.63
C LYS A 64 -9.45 -7.44 -13.69
N ILE A 65 -8.32 -7.20 -13.01
CA ILE A 65 -7.79 -8.13 -12.01
C ILE A 65 -8.76 -8.23 -10.82
N ILE A 66 -9.32 -7.11 -10.37
CA ILE A 66 -10.31 -7.11 -9.29
C ILE A 66 -11.54 -7.92 -9.68
N GLU A 67 -12.11 -7.69 -10.87
CA GLU A 67 -13.25 -8.45 -11.39
C GLU A 67 -12.95 -9.96 -11.45
N ASN A 68 -11.76 -10.34 -11.93
CA ASN A 68 -11.34 -11.75 -11.93
C ASN A 68 -11.30 -12.35 -10.52
N LEU A 69 -10.79 -11.61 -9.54
CA LEU A 69 -10.70 -12.05 -8.16
C LEU A 69 -12.07 -12.10 -7.46
N GLU A 70 -12.98 -11.19 -7.78
CA GLU A 70 -14.38 -11.22 -7.32
C GLU A 70 -15.11 -12.45 -7.84
N ASN A 71 -14.95 -12.76 -9.13
CA ASN A 71 -15.47 -13.98 -9.73
C ASN A 71 -14.89 -15.23 -9.06
N TYR A 72 -13.58 -15.24 -8.77
CA TYR A 72 -12.98 -16.31 -7.98
C TYR A 72 -13.57 -16.41 -6.57
N GLN A 73 -13.88 -15.29 -5.92
CA GLN A 73 -14.44 -15.27 -4.57
C GLN A 73 -15.88 -15.75 -4.48
N ALA A 74 -16.66 -15.71 -5.56
CA ALA A 74 -18.04 -16.18 -5.56
C ALA A 74 -18.17 -17.59 -4.94
N ASP A 75 -17.22 -18.49 -5.28
CA ASP A 75 -17.19 -19.86 -4.77
C ASP A 75 -16.11 -20.12 -3.71
N ASN A 76 -15.30 -19.12 -3.36
CA ASN A 76 -14.09 -19.31 -2.55
C ASN A 76 -13.94 -18.26 -1.42
N ARG A 77 -15.02 -17.58 -1.04
CA ARG A 77 -15.01 -16.47 -0.07
C ARG A 77 -14.40 -16.84 1.28
N ASP A 78 -14.56 -18.09 1.70
CA ASP A 78 -14.03 -18.65 2.95
C ASP A 78 -12.50 -18.78 2.97
N LYS A 79 -11.84 -18.72 1.80
CA LYS A 79 -10.37 -18.80 1.66
C LYS A 79 -9.66 -17.49 1.98
N PHE A 80 -10.40 -16.42 2.24
CA PHE A 80 -9.87 -15.08 2.49
C PHE A 80 -10.09 -14.68 3.96
N ASN A 81 -9.22 -13.80 4.45
CA ASN A 81 -9.43 -13.08 5.70
C ASN A 81 -10.09 -11.73 5.38
N SER A 82 -10.92 -11.21 6.28
CA SER A 82 -11.62 -9.94 6.06
C SER A 82 -10.75 -8.69 6.26
N ARG A 83 -9.59 -8.82 6.93
CA ARG A 83 -8.73 -7.68 7.25
C ARG A 83 -7.92 -7.23 6.03
N ASN A 84 -7.90 -5.94 5.74
CA ASN A 84 -7.00 -5.37 4.74
C ASN A 84 -5.76 -4.72 5.39
N PRO A 85 -4.64 -4.58 4.67
CA PRO A 85 -3.52 -3.75 5.11
C PRO A 85 -3.97 -2.32 5.46
N ARG A 86 -3.25 -1.67 6.38
CA ARG A 86 -3.57 -0.28 6.76
C ARG A 86 -3.33 0.67 5.58
N MET A 87 -4.19 1.68 5.47
CA MET A 87 -4.15 2.74 4.46
C MET A 87 -4.29 2.28 3.00
N THR A 88 -4.69 1.03 2.75
CA THR A 88 -5.16 0.59 1.43
C THR A 88 -6.68 0.76 1.33
N ARG A 89 -7.21 1.00 0.13
CA ARG A 89 -8.65 1.11 -0.11
C ARG A 89 -9.26 -0.30 -0.28
N PRO A 90 -10.17 -0.75 0.59
CA PRO A 90 -10.89 -2.00 0.39
C PRO A 90 -11.66 -1.97 -0.94
N VAL A 91 -11.71 -3.11 -1.64
CA VAL A 91 -12.62 -3.28 -2.76
C VAL A 91 -14.01 -3.59 -2.22
N GLU A 92 -15.01 -2.82 -2.62
CA GLU A 92 -16.40 -3.03 -2.20
C GLU A 92 -16.92 -4.38 -2.70
N GLY A 93 -17.65 -5.12 -1.87
CA GLY A 93 -18.17 -6.45 -2.21
C GLY A 93 -17.17 -7.61 -2.08
N ALA A 94 -15.86 -7.33 -2.10
CA ALA A 94 -14.79 -8.33 -1.99
C ALA A 94 -14.22 -8.46 -0.56
N VAL A 95 -13.86 -9.68 -0.16
CA VAL A 95 -13.31 -9.98 1.17
C VAL A 95 -11.78 -10.01 1.12
N GLY A 96 -11.11 -9.18 1.91
CA GLY A 96 -9.65 -9.23 2.00
C GLY A 96 -8.93 -8.81 0.73
N ILE A 97 -9.60 -8.08 -0.15
CA ILE A 97 -9.01 -7.46 -1.34
C ILE A 97 -8.99 -5.95 -1.12
N SER A 98 -7.85 -5.34 -1.40
CA SER A 98 -7.69 -3.89 -1.36
C SER A 98 -6.71 -3.40 -2.41
N THR A 99 -6.72 -2.10 -2.69
CA THR A 99 -5.84 -1.46 -3.66
C THR A 99 -5.06 -0.32 -3.04
N ALA A 100 -3.96 0.04 -3.69
CA ALA A 100 -3.28 1.30 -3.42
C ALA A 100 -2.37 1.73 -4.57
N CYS A 101 -2.12 3.04 -4.67
CA CYS A 101 -1.16 3.65 -5.58
C CYS A 101 0.25 3.67 -4.99
N GLU A 102 1.24 3.34 -5.79
CA GLU A 102 2.64 3.38 -5.41
C GLU A 102 3.19 4.80 -5.40
N PRO A 103 4.03 5.15 -4.40
CA PRO A 103 4.66 6.45 -4.31
C PRO A 103 5.41 6.80 -5.59
N SER A 104 5.00 7.90 -6.22
CA SER A 104 5.67 8.52 -7.35
C SER A 104 7.01 9.11 -6.91
N LYS A 105 7.88 9.36 -7.90
CA LYS A 105 9.16 10.02 -7.64
C LYS A 105 8.96 11.40 -7.01
N ARG A 106 7.91 12.13 -7.42
CA ARG A 106 7.53 13.42 -6.85
C ARG A 106 7.22 13.30 -5.36
N MET A 107 6.32 12.39 -4.99
CA MET A 107 5.97 12.14 -3.58
C MET A 107 7.19 11.75 -2.75
N MET A 108 7.99 10.81 -3.25
CA MET A 108 9.21 10.36 -2.56
C MET A 108 10.22 11.50 -2.36
N ASN A 109 10.37 12.40 -3.33
CA ASN A 109 11.27 13.54 -3.24
C ASN A 109 10.72 14.61 -2.27
N ALA A 110 9.41 14.89 -2.30
CA ALA A 110 8.77 15.81 -1.37
C ALA A 110 8.93 15.35 0.09
N LEU A 111 8.69 14.07 0.36
CA LEU A 111 8.93 13.48 1.69
C LEU A 111 10.39 13.59 2.12
N LYS A 112 11.35 13.26 1.23
CA LYS A 112 12.78 13.40 1.54
C LYS A 112 13.16 14.85 1.86
N SER A 113 12.66 15.80 1.08
CA SER A 113 12.91 17.23 1.30
C SER A 113 12.38 17.67 2.66
N LYS A 114 11.18 17.22 3.04
CA LYS A 114 10.62 17.53 4.37
C LYS A 114 11.41 16.92 5.51
N LEU A 115 11.80 15.65 5.39
CA LEU A 115 12.66 15.01 6.39
C LEU A 115 13.98 15.78 6.56
N LEU A 116 14.60 16.22 5.46
CA LEU A 116 15.82 17.04 5.47
C LEU A 116 15.63 18.42 6.11
N SER A 117 14.46 19.04 5.96
CA SER A 117 14.19 20.34 6.58
C SER A 117 13.80 20.25 8.06
N ALA A 118 13.27 19.11 8.50
CA ALA A 118 12.67 18.96 9.82
C ALA A 118 13.59 18.23 10.83
N LEU A 119 14.53 17.43 10.35
CA LEU A 119 15.37 16.55 11.18
C LEU A 119 16.85 16.86 10.99
N LYS A 120 17.67 16.52 11.99
CA LYS A 120 19.13 16.60 11.87
C LYS A 120 19.65 15.50 10.94
N GLU A 121 20.79 15.72 10.29
CA GLU A 121 21.38 14.75 9.35
C GLU A 121 21.58 13.36 9.98
N GLU A 122 21.95 13.31 11.27
CA GLU A 122 22.16 12.04 11.99
C GLU A 122 20.86 11.21 12.08
N GLU A 123 19.72 11.87 12.27
CA GLU A 123 18.41 11.22 12.36
C GLU A 123 17.95 10.71 10.99
N ILE A 124 18.28 11.44 9.92
CA ILE A 124 17.87 11.12 8.55
C ILE A 124 18.52 9.84 8.03
N ALA A 125 19.72 9.52 8.48
CA ALA A 125 20.42 8.29 8.11
C ALA A 125 19.64 7.01 8.51
N GLU A 126 18.81 7.08 9.55
CA GLU A 126 17.91 5.99 9.94
C GLU A 126 16.69 5.86 9.00
N TYR A 127 16.27 6.97 8.40
CA TYR A 127 15.06 7.04 7.58
C TYR A 127 15.31 6.73 6.11
N VAL A 128 16.41 7.23 5.54
CA VAL A 128 16.70 7.19 4.12
C VAL A 128 18.11 6.63 3.89
N LYS A 129 18.23 5.30 3.88
CA LYS A 129 19.48 4.69 3.42
C LYS A 129 19.75 5.07 1.97
N PRO A 130 21.00 5.42 1.59
CA PRO A 130 21.35 5.69 0.20
C PRO A 130 20.93 4.49 -0.66
N LYS A 131 20.08 4.73 -1.66
CA LYS A 131 19.50 3.74 -2.60
C LYS A 131 18.28 2.93 -2.12
N GLN A 132 17.78 3.10 -0.90
CA GLN A 132 16.53 2.43 -0.51
C GLN A 132 15.33 3.08 -1.22
N LYS A 133 14.63 2.30 -2.04
CA LYS A 133 13.37 2.73 -2.65
C LYS A 133 12.29 2.75 -1.57
N LEU A 134 11.60 3.87 -1.42
CA LEU A 134 10.45 3.96 -0.52
C LEU A 134 9.28 3.20 -1.15
N SER A 135 8.74 2.22 -0.41
CA SER A 135 7.54 1.50 -0.77
C SER A 135 6.30 2.24 -0.26
N PHE A 136 5.13 1.90 -0.79
CA PHE A 136 3.82 2.31 -0.25
C PHE A 136 3.79 2.48 1.28
N SER A 137 4.02 1.39 2.01
CA SER A 137 3.95 1.37 3.48
C SER A 137 5.04 2.20 4.13
N ARG A 138 6.26 2.21 3.57
CA ARG A 138 7.37 2.97 4.16
C ARG A 138 7.14 4.48 4.01
N THR A 139 6.75 4.96 2.84
CA THR A 139 6.44 6.39 2.62
C THR A 139 5.41 6.89 3.62
N ARG A 140 4.34 6.12 3.79
CA ARG A 140 3.24 6.40 4.72
C ARG A 140 3.64 6.36 6.19
N LEU A 141 4.43 5.36 6.59
CA LEU A 141 4.98 5.27 7.93
C LEU A 141 5.87 6.48 8.25
N LEU A 142 6.74 6.86 7.32
CA LEU A 142 7.63 8.01 7.48
C LEU A 142 6.87 9.33 7.56
N ALA A 143 5.79 9.47 6.79
CA ALA A 143 4.93 10.64 6.86
C ALA A 143 4.26 10.77 8.24
N ILE A 144 3.70 9.68 8.78
CA ILE A 144 3.11 9.66 10.12
C ILE A 144 4.16 9.96 11.20
N ASP A 145 5.34 9.33 11.12
CA ASP A 145 6.42 9.55 12.08
C ASP A 145 6.92 11.01 12.06
N LEU A 146 7.06 11.61 10.87
CA LEU A 146 7.35 13.03 10.72
C LEU A 146 6.25 13.89 11.36
N SER A 147 4.97 13.58 11.12
CA SER A 147 3.85 14.30 11.73
C SER A 147 3.87 14.22 13.25
N MET A 148 4.19 13.06 13.83
CA MET A 148 4.33 12.90 15.28
C MET A 148 5.43 13.81 15.82
N ARG A 149 6.58 13.90 15.16
CA ARG A 149 7.68 14.78 15.57
C ARG A 149 7.32 16.26 15.45
N LEU A 150 6.70 16.66 14.35
CA LEU A 150 6.25 18.04 14.12
C LEU A 150 5.12 18.47 15.06
N ALA A 151 4.32 17.51 15.55
CA ALA A 151 3.31 17.74 16.57
C ALA A 151 3.86 17.64 18.00
N GLU A 152 5.16 17.39 18.18
CA GLU A 152 5.80 17.11 19.47
C GLU A 152 5.10 16.00 20.25
N TRP A 153 4.66 14.94 19.54
CA TRP A 153 3.84 13.86 20.08
C TRP A 153 4.68 12.73 20.72
N PRO A 154 4.26 12.18 21.89
CA PRO A 154 3.09 12.59 22.66
C PRO A 154 3.30 13.91 23.39
N THR A 155 2.36 14.85 23.22
CA THR A 155 2.35 16.10 23.98
C THR A 155 1.88 15.82 25.42
N LYS A 156 2.12 16.76 26.34
CA LYS A 156 1.64 16.65 27.73
C LYS A 156 0.12 16.50 27.84
N THR A 157 -0.64 16.99 26.86
CA THR A 157 -2.10 16.97 26.84
C THR A 157 -2.69 15.81 26.04
N GLN A 158 -1.88 15.09 25.25
CA GLN A 158 -2.31 13.99 24.38
C GLN A 158 -3.58 14.30 23.56
N ASP A 159 -3.65 15.51 22.98
CA ASP A 159 -4.76 15.86 22.08
C ASP A 159 -4.57 15.22 20.70
N ASP A 160 -5.21 14.08 20.48
CA ASP A 160 -5.15 13.31 19.23
C ASP A 160 -5.52 14.16 17.99
N LYS A 161 -6.32 15.22 18.14
CA LYS A 161 -6.71 16.09 17.01
C LYS A 161 -5.54 16.90 16.48
N ILE A 162 -4.60 17.29 17.35
CA ILE A 162 -3.39 17.99 16.91
C ILE A 162 -2.56 17.07 16.02
N LEU A 163 -2.40 15.81 16.44
CA LEU A 163 -1.69 14.81 15.66
C LEU A 163 -2.41 14.51 14.34
N GLU A 164 -3.72 14.30 14.39
CA GLU A 164 -4.53 14.04 13.19
C GLU A 164 -4.40 15.16 12.17
N ASN A 165 -4.59 16.42 12.58
CA ASN A 165 -4.42 17.58 11.70
C ASN A 165 -3.01 17.63 11.10
N LYS A 166 -1.98 17.32 11.89
CA LYS A 166 -0.59 17.30 11.40
C LYS A 166 -0.32 16.14 10.43
N ILE A 167 -0.99 14.99 10.60
CA ILE A 167 -0.94 13.89 9.64
C ILE A 167 -1.56 14.32 8.31
N LEU A 168 -2.76 14.91 8.34
CA LEU A 168 -3.46 15.36 7.15
C LEU A 168 -2.67 16.45 6.39
N GLU A 169 -2.07 17.39 7.11
CA GLU A 169 -1.20 18.44 6.56
C GLU A 169 0.01 17.82 5.85
N VAL A 170 0.80 16.98 6.54
CA VAL A 170 1.99 16.36 5.96
C VAL A 170 1.62 15.49 4.76
N PHE A 171 0.51 14.74 4.83
CA PHE A 171 0.03 13.93 3.71
C PHE A 171 -0.23 14.80 2.48
N ALA A 172 -1.02 15.86 2.63
CA ALA A 172 -1.32 16.78 1.54
C ALA A 172 -0.06 17.41 0.93
N GLU A 173 0.88 17.85 1.76
CA GLU A 173 2.10 18.51 1.31
C GLU A 173 3.07 17.58 0.55
N ILE A 174 3.10 16.29 0.89
CA ILE A 174 3.93 15.30 0.18
C ILE A 174 3.18 14.63 -0.98
N GLY A 175 1.89 14.92 -1.15
CA GLY A 175 1.05 14.42 -2.23
C GLY A 175 0.36 13.08 -1.95
N ILE A 176 0.23 12.66 -0.69
CA ILE A 176 -0.70 11.59 -0.28
C ILE A 176 -2.09 12.23 -0.18
N ASP A 177 -3.11 11.61 -0.77
CA ASP A 177 -4.48 12.08 -0.60
C ASP A 177 -4.89 11.92 0.89
N SER A 178 -5.24 13.04 1.53
CA SER A 178 -5.55 13.09 2.95
C SER A 178 -6.92 12.49 3.28
N GLN A 179 -7.82 12.43 2.30
CA GLN A 179 -9.14 11.78 2.43
C GLN A 179 -9.07 10.31 2.03
N ASP A 180 -8.15 9.96 1.13
CA ASP A 180 -7.86 8.59 0.78
C ASP A 180 -6.35 8.29 0.72
N PRO A 181 -5.74 7.89 1.84
CA PRO A 181 -4.31 7.66 1.88
C PRO A 181 -3.87 6.46 1.05
N SER A 182 -4.76 5.72 0.39
CA SER A 182 -4.36 4.70 -0.59
C SER A 182 -3.91 5.30 -1.92
N GLU A 183 -4.24 6.56 -2.21
CA GLU A 183 -3.96 7.24 -3.47
C GLU A 183 -2.87 8.33 -3.34
N GLU A 184 -2.54 8.94 -4.47
CA GLU A 184 -1.81 10.20 -4.53
C GLU A 184 -2.77 11.32 -4.94
N THR A 185 -2.49 12.55 -4.53
CA THR A 185 -3.17 13.74 -5.08
C THR A 185 -2.82 13.93 -6.56
N GLU A 186 -3.80 14.26 -7.40
CA GLU A 186 -3.59 14.58 -8.81
C GLU A 186 -2.68 15.81 -9.03
#